data_AF-A0A958K6G3-F1
#
_entry.id   AF-A0A958K6G3-F1
#
_cell.length_a   1.000
_cell.length_b   1.000
_cell.length_c   1.000
_cell.angle_alpha   90.00
_cell.angle_beta   90.00
_cell.angle_gamma   90.00
#
_symmetry.space_group_name_H-M   'P 1'
#
loop_
_entity.id
_entity.type
_entity.pdbx_description
1 polymer ?
#
loop_
_entity_poly.entity_id
_entity_poly.type
_entity_poly.pdbx_seq_one_letter_code
_entity_poly.pdbx_strand_id
1 'polypeptide(L)' 'PYAAPGVKVAGKVLESVQKKGVLSEGMVCSEQEIGFSENNEFPPALPANAQLGDEVADLYSLSGQPVVAEFLSST' A
#
# COMPACT_ATOMS: atom_id res chain seq x y z
N PRO A 1 -3.04 -4.73 3.45
CA PRO A 1 -2.17 -4.23 2.36
C PRO A 1 -0.86 -3.66 2.93
N TYR A 2 0.28 -4.11 2.43
CA TYR A 2 1.60 -3.58 2.81
C TYR A 2 2.15 -2.72 1.68
N ALA A 3 2.68 -1.54 2.02
CA ALA A 3 3.39 -0.67 1.09
C ALA A 3 4.85 -0.55 1.51
N ALA A 4 5.74 -0.95 0.61
CA ALA A 4 7.18 -0.87 0.80
C ALA A 4 7.69 0.58 0.67
N PRO A 5 8.85 0.91 1.26
CA PRO A 5 9.54 2.17 1.01
C PRO A 5 9.78 2.38 -0.49
N GLY A 6 9.64 3.61 -0.96
CA GLY A 6 9.70 3.97 -2.38
C GLY A 6 8.37 3.89 -3.11
N VAL A 7 7.36 3.20 -2.57
CA VAL A 7 6.02 3.15 -3.17
C VAL A 7 5.26 4.45 -2.90
N LYS A 8 4.50 4.92 -3.88
CA LYS A 8 3.63 6.08 -3.76
C LYS A 8 2.23 5.67 -3.29
N VAL A 9 1.80 6.20 -2.14
CA VAL A 9 0.49 5.95 -1.54
C VAL A 9 -0.17 7.29 -1.23
N ALA A 10 -1.45 7.48 -1.60
CA ALA A 10 -2.18 8.74 -1.43
C ALA A 10 -1.40 10.00 -1.90
N GLY A 11 -0.64 9.87 -2.99
CA GLY A 11 0.17 10.97 -3.54
C GLY A 11 1.52 11.21 -2.87
N LYS A 12 1.88 10.48 -1.81
CA LYS A 12 3.14 10.62 -1.07
C LYS A 12 4.03 9.40 -1.27
N VAL A 13 5.34 9.60 -1.37
CA VAL A 13 6.31 8.51 -1.43
C VAL A 13 6.61 8.05 0.00
N LEU A 14 6.58 6.74 0.22
CA LEU A 14 6.95 6.15 1.50
C LEU A 14 8.46 6.11 1.68
N GLU A 15 8.91 6.43 2.87
CA GLU A 15 10.31 6.35 3.27
C GLU A 15 10.45 5.52 4.55
N SER A 16 11.62 4.93 4.74
CA SER A 16 11.94 4.27 6.01
C SER A 16 12.12 5.32 7.09
N VAL A 17 11.34 5.24 8.16
CA VAL A 17 11.33 6.23 9.24
C VAL A 17 11.57 5.56 10.58
N GLN A 18 12.44 6.15 11.40
CA GLN A 18 12.60 5.74 12.78
C GLN A 18 11.54 6.42 13.65
N LYS A 19 10.66 5.63 14.27
CA LYS A 19 9.61 6.11 15.19
C LYS A 19 9.84 5.51 16.57
N LYS A 20 10.00 6.37 17.59
CA LYS A 20 10.19 5.96 18.99
C LYS A 20 11.35 4.94 19.18
N GLY A 21 12.44 5.11 18.42
CA GLY A 21 13.60 4.22 18.46
C GLY A 21 13.47 2.92 17.67
N VAL A 22 12.34 2.69 16.98
CA VAL A 22 12.12 1.51 16.12
C VAL A 22 12.11 1.93 14.66
N LEU A 23 12.83 1.18 13.82
CA LEU A 23 12.82 1.38 12.37
C LEU A 23 11.52 0.83 11.76
N SER A 24 10.79 1.67 11.03
CA SER A 24 9.63 1.27 10.24
C SER A 24 10.04 1.15 8.78
N GLU A 25 10.02 -0.06 8.25
CA GLU A 25 10.42 -0.38 6.86
C GLU A 25 9.21 -0.44 5.92
N GLY A 26 8.26 0.47 6.11
CA GLY A 26 7.03 0.52 5.32
C GLY A 26 5.80 0.85 6.16
N MET A 27 4.62 0.62 5.56
CA MET A 27 3.34 0.99 6.12
C MET A 27 2.25 -0.04 5.78
N VAL A 28 1.34 -0.27 6.72
CA VAL A 28 0.09 -0.98 6.44
C VAL A 28 -0.97 0.05 6.09
N CYS A 29 -1.55 -0.06 4.90
CA CYS A 29 -2.48 0.92 4.37
C CYS A 29 -3.95 0.56 4.67
N SER A 30 -4.75 1.58 4.91
CA SER A 30 -6.22 1.57 4.93
C SER A 30 -6.84 1.60 3.52
N GLU A 31 -8.16 1.46 3.44
CA GLU A 31 -8.91 1.53 2.19
C GLU A 31 -8.80 2.90 1.51
N GLN A 32 -8.82 3.98 2.28
CA GLN A 32 -8.63 5.34 1.79
C GLN A 32 -7.24 5.54 1.17
N GLU A 33 -6.20 5.01 1.81
CA GLU A 33 -4.83 5.20 1.35
C GLU A 33 -4.53 4.49 0.03
N ILE A 34 -5.21 3.37 -0.23
CA ILE A 34 -5.13 2.62 -1.51
C ILE A 34 -6.17 3.08 -2.54
N GLY A 35 -7.05 4.03 -2.20
CA GLY A 35 -8.06 4.57 -3.11
C GLY A 35 -9.29 3.68 -3.33
N PHE A 36 -9.58 2.76 -2.40
CA PHE A 36 -10.70 1.83 -2.48
C PHE A 36 -12.01 2.42 -1.93
N SER A 37 -11.95 3.15 -0.81
CA SER A 37 -13.11 3.77 -0.16
C SER A 37 -12.68 5.03 0.59
N GLU A 38 -13.61 5.76 1.23
CA GLU A 38 -13.25 6.86 2.15
C GLU A 38 -12.90 6.39 3.57
N ASN A 39 -12.96 5.08 3.82
CA ASN A 39 -12.72 4.51 5.14
C ASN A 39 -11.22 4.50 5.49
N ASN A 40 -10.90 5.09 6.64
CA ASN A 40 -9.55 5.20 7.17
C ASN A 40 -9.39 4.64 8.59
N GLU A 41 -10.43 3.99 9.12
CA GLU A 41 -10.41 3.49 10.51
C GLU A 41 -9.52 2.25 10.65
N PHE A 42 -9.54 1.35 9.65
CA PHE A 42 -8.84 0.08 9.71
C PHE A 42 -8.24 -0.34 8.34
N PRO A 43 -7.16 -1.15 8.35
CA PRO A 43 -6.71 -1.85 7.15
C PRO A 43 -7.82 -2.77 6.64
N PRO A 44 -8.04 -2.85 5.31
CA PRO A 44 -9.04 -3.76 4.76
C PRO A 44 -8.65 -5.21 5.00
N ALA A 45 -9.66 -6.05 5.19
CA ALA A 45 -9.49 -7.50 5.17
C ALA A 45 -9.11 -7.94 3.76
N LEU A 46 -8.00 -8.66 3.65
CA LEU A 46 -7.58 -9.30 2.40
C LEU A 46 -8.46 -10.54 2.14
N PRO A 47 -8.71 -10.90 0.86
CA PRO A 47 -9.44 -12.12 0.54
C PRO A 47 -8.67 -13.36 1.04
N ALA A 48 -9.39 -14.39 1.48
CA ALA A 48 -8.81 -15.54 2.17
C ALA A 48 -7.83 -16.37 1.30
N ASN A 49 -7.91 -16.23 -0.02
CA ASN A 49 -7.03 -16.86 -1.00
C ASN A 49 -5.84 -15.97 -1.43
N ALA A 50 -5.71 -14.76 -0.88
CA ALA A 50 -4.56 -13.90 -1.15
C ALA A 50 -3.28 -14.55 -0.65
N GLN A 51 -2.28 -14.62 -1.51
CA GLN A 51 -0.94 -15.09 -1.18
C GLN A 51 -0.04 -13.91 -0.81
N LEU A 52 1.00 -14.19 -0.04
CA LEU A 52 2.00 -13.17 0.28
C LEU A 52 2.75 -12.77 -0.99
N GLY A 53 2.84 -11.47 -1.23
CA GLY A 53 3.46 -10.91 -2.43
C GLY A 53 2.49 -10.73 -3.60
N ASP A 54 1.23 -11.16 -3.47
CA ASP A 54 0.21 -10.82 -4.46
C ASP A 54 0.02 -9.29 -4.51
N GLU A 55 -0.11 -8.79 -5.74
CA GLU A 55 -0.38 -7.39 -5.99
C GLU A 55 -1.79 -7.05 -5.48
N VAL A 56 -1.87 -6.02 -4.63
CA VAL A 56 -3.13 -5.63 -3.98
C VAL A 56 -4.13 -5.14 -5.03
N ALA A 57 -3.65 -4.50 -6.11
CA ALA A 57 -4.48 -4.06 -7.22
C ALA A 57 -5.29 -5.21 -7.86
N ASP A 58 -4.63 -6.37 -8.03
CA ASP A 58 -5.19 -7.54 -8.67
C ASP A 58 -6.19 -8.24 -7.76
N LEU A 59 -5.87 -8.35 -6.46
CA LEU A 59 -6.73 -8.97 -5.45
C LEU A 59 -8.09 -8.28 -5.31
N TYR A 60 -8.12 -6.95 -5.40
CA TYR A 60 -9.34 -6.17 -5.28
C TYR A 60 -10.03 -5.90 -6.61
N SER A 61 -9.52 -6.47 -7.72
CA SER A 61 -10.05 -6.24 -9.07
C SER A 61 -10.34 -4.75 -9.30
N LEU A 62 -9.36 -3.89 -8.99
CA LEU A 62 -9.45 -2.45 -9.16
C LEU A 62 -9.41 -2.08 -10.66
N SER A 63 -10.38 -2.57 -11.42
CA SER A 63 -10.62 -2.22 -12.82
C SER A 63 -11.32 -0.87 -12.87
N GLY A 64 -10.57 0.21 -12.64
CA GLY A 64 -11.17 1.53 -12.73
C GLY A 64 -10.28 2.73 -12.51
N GLN A 65 -9.20 2.64 -11.73
CA GLN A 65 -8.28 3.75 -11.53
C GLN A 65 -6.86 3.19 -11.40
N PRO A 66 -5.86 3.77 -12.09
CA PRO A 66 -4.49 3.29 -12.01
C PRO A 66 -3.98 3.52 -10.58
N VAL A 67 -3.80 2.44 -9.82
CA VAL A 67 -2.91 2.50 -8.65
C VAL A 67 -1.50 2.64 -9.20
N VAL A 68 -1.05 3.90 -9.34
CA VAL A 68 0.30 4.26 -9.77
C VAL A 68 1.30 3.91 -8.65
N ALA A 69 1.51 2.61 -8.42
CA ALA A 69 2.71 2.11 -7.77
C ALA A 69 3.84 2.15 -8.82
N GLU A 70 4.25 3.37 -9.19
CA GLU A 70 5.36 3.57 -10.11
C GLU A 70 6.65 3.20 -9.36
N PHE A 71 7.10 1.97 -9.58
CA PHE A 71 8.36 1.47 -9.05
C PHE A 71 9.49 2.27 -9.70
N LEU A 72 10.08 3.21 -8.97
CA LEU A 72 11.28 3.92 -9.42
C LEU A 72 12.44 2.92 -9.46
N SER A 73 12.59 2.23 -10.59
CA SER A 73 13.80 1.48 -10.94
C SER A 73 14.91 2.49 -11.21
N SER A 74 15.68 2.82 -10.18
CA SER A 74 16.93 3.57 -10.36
C SER A 74 17.96 2.64 -11.00
N THR A 75 18.25 2.86 -12.29
CA THR A 75 19.47 2.41 -12.97
C THR A 75 20.58 3.41 -12.73
#